data_AF-A0A965A1Q6-F1
#
_entry.id   AF-A0A965A1Q6-F1
#
_cell.length_a   1.000
_cell.length_b   1.000
_cell.length_c   1.000
_cell.angle_alpha   90.00
_cell.angle_beta   90.00
_cell.angle_gamma   90.00
#
_symmetry.space_group_name_H-M   'P 1'
#
loop_
_entity.id
_entity.type
_entity.pdbx_description
1 polymer ?
#
loop_
_entity_poly.entity_id
_entity_poly.type
_entity_poly.pdbx_seq_one_letter_code
_entity_poly.pdbx_strand_id
1 'polypeptide(L)'
;PDTGKPYVSIYCAWHTARTKAGLTDVRMHDLRHSFASLLINSGRTLYEVQHILGHTQVKTTQRYAHLSQDTLLAASNAATLAVGSVMGAMPNRALDVPLVAALG
;
A
#
# COMPACT_ATOMS: atom_id res chain seq x y z
N PRO A 1 -4.54 -35.50 9.85
CA PRO A 1 -5.28 -36.49 9.03
C PRO A 1 -5.20 -37.85 9.70
N ASP A 2 -6.29 -38.63 9.65
CA ASP A 2 -6.34 -39.98 10.27
C ASP A 2 -5.27 -40.93 9.70
N THR A 3 -4.69 -40.58 8.55
CA THR A 3 -3.59 -41.28 7.88
C THR A 3 -2.19 -40.99 8.45
N GLY A 4 -2.03 -40.03 9.38
CA GLY A 4 -0.74 -39.68 10.01
C GLY A 4 0.31 -39.03 9.09
N LYS A 5 0.06 -38.91 7.78
CA LYS A 5 0.97 -38.32 6.79
C LYS A 5 0.70 -36.83 6.58
N PRO A 6 1.69 -36.02 6.17
CA PRO A 6 1.47 -34.64 5.77
C PRO A 6 0.44 -34.55 4.64
N TYR A 7 -0.38 -33.49 4.65
CA TYR A 7 -1.26 -33.22 3.53
C TYR A 7 -0.43 -32.85 2.30
N VAL A 8 -0.64 -33.59 1.22
CA VAL A 8 0.03 -33.35 -0.06
C VAL A 8 -0.65 -32.24 -0.88
N SER A 9 -1.90 -31.91 -0.56
CA SER A 9 -2.68 -30.93 -1.31
C SER A 9 -3.75 -30.28 -0.44
N ILE A 10 -3.92 -28.97 -0.62
CA ILE A 10 -5.04 -28.19 -0.06
C ILE A 10 -6.27 -28.20 -0.99
N TYR A 11 -6.15 -28.75 -2.20
CA TYR A 11 -7.19 -28.68 -3.23
C TYR A 11 -8.54 -29.21 -2.74
N CYS A 12 -8.59 -30.39 -2.12
CA CYS A 12 -9.86 -30.98 -1.69
C CYS A 12 -10.57 -30.15 -0.61
N ALA A 13 -9.80 -29.59 0.33
CA ALA A 13 -10.35 -28.72 1.37
C ALA A 13 -10.86 -27.41 0.77
N TRP A 14 -10.08 -26.78 -0.12
CA TRP A 14 -10.48 -25.57 -0.83
C TRP A 14 -11.70 -25.79 -1.72
N HIS A 15 -11.72 -26.87 -2.50
CA HIS A 15 -12.82 -27.23 -3.37
C HIS A 15 -14.12 -27.42 -2.57
N THR A 16 -14.04 -28.12 -1.44
CA THR A 16 -15.19 -28.29 -0.55
C THR A 16 -15.69 -26.94 -0.01
N ALA A 17 -14.77 -26.09 0.47
CA ALA A 17 -15.11 -24.79 1.02
C ALA A 17 -15.75 -23.86 -0.01
N ARG A 18 -15.13 -23.72 -1.20
CA ARG A 18 -15.62 -22.83 -2.25
C ARG A 18 -16.96 -23.31 -2.83
N THR A 19 -17.17 -24.62 -2.96
CA THR A 19 -18.44 -25.18 -3.44
C THR A 19 -19.57 -24.92 -2.43
N LYS A 20 -19.30 -25.10 -1.13
CA LYS A 20 -20.26 -24.76 -0.07
C LYS A 20 -20.60 -23.27 -0.01
N ALA A 21 -19.63 -22.41 -0.36
CA ALA A 21 -19.82 -20.96 -0.42
C ALA A 21 -20.49 -20.47 -1.73
N GLY A 22 -20.76 -21.36 -2.70
CA GLY A 22 -21.30 -20.96 -4.02
C GLY A 22 -20.28 -20.26 -4.92
N LEU A 23 -18.99 -20.39 -4.64
CA LEU A 23 -17.88 -19.72 -5.34
C LEU A 23 -17.12 -20.71 -6.25
N THR A 24 -17.77 -21.18 -7.30
CA THR A 24 -17.23 -22.25 -8.16
C THR A 24 -16.02 -21.86 -8.99
N ASP A 25 -15.80 -20.57 -9.25
CA ASP A 25 -14.71 -20.11 -10.13
C ASP A 25 -13.52 -19.49 -9.37
N VAL A 26 -13.64 -19.33 -8.05
CA VAL A 26 -12.60 -18.70 -7.23
C VAL A 26 -11.44 -19.66 -6.99
N ARG A 27 -10.23 -19.17 -7.26
CA ARG A 27 -8.96 -19.85 -7.00
C ARG A 27 -8.29 -19.27 -5.74
N MET A 28 -7.45 -20.06 -5.09
CA MET A 28 -6.68 -19.59 -3.92
C MET A 28 -5.81 -18.37 -4.21
N HIS A 29 -5.28 -18.27 -5.44
CA HIS A 29 -4.48 -17.12 -5.86
C HIS A 29 -5.31 -15.83 -5.95
N ASP A 30 -6.61 -15.93 -6.23
CA ASP A 30 -7.50 -14.77 -6.30
C ASP A 30 -7.71 -14.17 -4.91
N LEU A 31 -7.76 -15.01 -3.87
CA LEU A 31 -7.77 -14.54 -2.48
C LEU A 31 -6.49 -13.78 -2.14
N ARG A 32 -5.33 -14.31 -2.56
CA ARG A 32 -4.04 -13.64 -2.36
C ARG A 32 -3.97 -12.30 -3.09
N HIS A 33 -4.52 -12.21 -4.30
CA HIS A 33 -4.65 -10.96 -5.04
C HIS A 33 -5.56 -9.97 -4.32
N SER A 34 -6.73 -10.43 -3.85
CA SER A 34 -7.69 -9.60 -3.11
C SER A 34 -7.08 -9.04 -1.82
N PHE A 35 -6.36 -9.87 -1.07
CA PHE A 35 -5.67 -9.45 0.14
C PHE A 35 -4.61 -8.37 -0.13
N ALA A 36 -3.83 -8.52 -1.20
CA ALA A 36 -2.85 -7.51 -1.61
C ALA A 36 -3.52 -6.18 -1.97
N SER A 37 -4.61 -6.22 -2.75
CA SER A 37 -5.39 -5.03 -3.09
C SER A 37 -5.97 -4.33 -1.86
N LEU A 38 -6.50 -5.08 -0.89
CA LEU A 38 -7.00 -4.53 0.37
C LEU A 38 -5.91 -3.81 1.16
N LEU A 39 -4.70 -4.38 1.24
CA LEU A 39 -3.58 -3.74 1.93
C LEU A 39 -3.19 -2.41 1.28
N ILE A 40 -3.06 -2.38 -0.06
CA ILE A 40 -2.73 -1.14 -0.77
C ILE A 40 -3.84 -0.10 -0.60
N ASN A 41 -5.10 -0.50 -0.74
CA ASN A 41 -6.24 0.41 -0.55
C ASN A 41 -6.35 0.94 0.89
N SER A 42 -5.84 0.20 1.88
CA SER A 42 -5.74 0.67 3.27
C SER A 42 -4.60 1.66 3.52
N GLY A 43 -3.87 2.06 2.46
CA GLY A 43 -2.77 3.02 2.52
C GLY A 43 -1.40 2.40 2.82
N ARG A 44 -1.25 1.07 2.73
CA ARG A 44 0.05 0.42 2.90
C ARG A 44 0.90 0.58 1.65
N THR A 45 2.20 0.72 1.86
CA THR A 45 3.17 0.85 0.78
C THR A 45 3.37 -0.49 0.06
N LEU A 46 3.79 -0.43 -1.21
CA LEU A 46 4.17 -1.64 -1.97
C LEU A 46 5.28 -2.43 -1.28
N TYR A 47 6.19 -1.76 -0.56
CA TYR A 47 7.26 -2.40 0.19
C TYR A 47 6.72 -3.25 1.35
N GLU A 48 5.80 -2.71 2.14
CA GLU A 48 5.13 -3.46 3.23
C GLU A 48 4.37 -4.67 2.66
N VAL A 49 3.60 -4.45 1.59
CA VAL A 49 2.82 -5.53 0.95
C VAL A 49 3.71 -6.62 0.38
N GLN A 50 4.87 -6.26 -0.19
CA GLN A 50 5.85 -7.24 -0.68
C GLN A 50 6.34 -8.15 0.45
N HIS A 51 6.68 -7.58 1.61
CA HIS A 51 7.19 -8.33 2.76
C HIS A 51 6.11 -9.20 3.38
N ILE A 52 4.88 -8.68 3.54
CA ILE A 52 3.74 -9.42 4.08
C ILE A 52 3.40 -10.63 3.18
N LEU A 53 3.47 -10.46 1.86
CA LEU A 53 3.22 -11.54 0.93
C LEU A 53 4.42 -12.48 0.78
N GLY A 54 5.62 -12.10 1.22
CA GLY A 54 6.84 -12.90 1.03
C GLY A 54 7.32 -12.94 -0.42
N HIS A 55 7.08 -11.86 -1.18
CA HIS A 55 7.55 -11.75 -2.56
C HIS A 55 9.04 -11.40 -2.60
N THR A 56 9.86 -12.31 -3.12
CA THR A 56 11.30 -12.07 -3.29
C THR A 56 11.59 -10.97 -4.32
N GLN A 57 10.76 -10.86 -5.36
CA GLN A 57 10.92 -9.86 -6.42
C GLN A 57 9.86 -8.78 -6.35
N VAL A 58 10.28 -7.51 -6.28
CA VAL A 58 9.42 -6.33 -6.28
C VAL A 58 8.47 -6.32 -7.48
N LYS A 59 8.92 -6.83 -8.63
CA LYS A 59 8.14 -6.92 -9.88
C LYS A 59 6.80 -7.64 -9.72
N THR A 60 6.73 -8.62 -8.83
CA THR A 60 5.47 -9.34 -8.56
C THR A 60 4.45 -8.48 -7.81
N THR A 61 4.93 -7.57 -6.96
CA THR A 61 4.09 -6.61 -6.20
C THR A 61 3.75 -5.37 -7.02
N GLN A 62 4.57 -5.00 -8.02
CA GLN A 62 4.28 -3.88 -8.93
C GLN A 62 2.96 -3.99 -9.67
N ARG A 63 2.38 -5.21 -9.79
CA ARG A 63 1.03 -5.41 -10.32
C ARG A 63 -0.02 -4.56 -9.58
N TYR A 64 0.19 -4.25 -8.29
CA TYR A 64 -0.73 -3.45 -7.48
C TYR A 64 -0.38 -1.97 -7.41
N ALA A 65 0.66 -1.51 -8.13
CA ALA A 65 1.14 -0.12 -8.03
C ALA A 65 0.07 0.91 -8.44
N HIS A 66 -0.81 0.55 -9.37
CA HIS A 66 -1.90 1.42 -9.80
C HIS A 66 -2.90 1.72 -8.66
N LEU A 67 -3.16 0.77 -7.76
CA LEU A 67 -4.01 0.97 -6.58
C LEU A 67 -3.39 1.96 -5.59
N SER A 68 -2.07 2.06 -5.59
CA SER A 68 -1.36 3.03 -4.75
C SER A 68 -1.49 4.46 -5.27
N GLN A 69 -1.82 4.67 -6.55
CA GLN A 69 -1.84 6.01 -7.14
C GLN A 69 -2.91 6.91 -6.49
N ASP A 70 -4.07 6.35 -6.14
CA ASP A 70 -5.13 7.05 -5.40
C ASP A 70 -4.67 7.39 -3.97
N THR A 71 -3.96 6.47 -3.30
CA THR A 71 -3.39 6.72 -1.97
C THR A 71 -2.25 7.76 -2.00
N LEU A 72 -1.51 7.84 -3.11
CA LEU A 72 -0.42 8.79 -3.34
C LEU A 72 -0.94 10.22 -3.44
N LEU A 73 -2.08 10.43 -4.11
CA LEU A 73 -2.76 11.73 -4.15
C LEU A 73 -3.16 12.20 -2.75
N ALA A 74 -3.75 11.32 -1.95
CA ALA A 74 -4.10 11.63 -0.57
C ALA A 74 -2.86 11.96 0.28
N ALA A 75 -1.77 11.19 0.13
CA ALA A 75 -0.51 11.45 0.82
C ALA A 75 0.13 12.79 0.42
N SER A 76 0.10 13.13 -0.88
CA SER A 76 0.58 14.41 -1.40
C SER A 76 -0.20 15.59 -0.81
N ASN A 77 -1.54 15.49 -0.82
CA ASN A 77 -2.41 16.52 -0.24
C ASN A 77 -2.14 16.72 1.26
N ALA A 78 -1.90 15.63 2.00
CA ALA A 78 -1.54 15.71 3.42
C ALA A 78 -0.20 16.43 3.64
N ALA A 79 0.79 16.19 2.78
CA ALA A 79 2.07 16.89 2.84
C ALA A 79 1.91 18.39 2.55
N THR A 80 1.10 18.77 1.55
CA THR A 80 0.78 20.18 1.25
C THR A 80 0.16 20.88 2.46
N LEU A 81 -0.81 20.25 3.13
CA LEU A 81 -1.43 20.79 4.33
C LEU A 81 -0.43 20.99 5.46
N ALA A 82 0.40 19.98 5.74
CA ALA A 82 1.42 20.05 6.80
C ALA A 82 2.43 21.19 6.56
N VAL A 83 2.91 21.34 5.33
CA VAL A 83 3.84 22.42 4.94
C VAL A 83 3.16 23.79 5.05
N GLY A 84 1.91 23.92 4.63
CA GLY A 84 1.14 25.15 4.75
C GLY A 84 0.96 25.61 6.20
N SER A 85 0.69 24.68 7.13
CA SER A 85 0.63 25.00 8.56
C SER A 85 1.98 25.43 9.15
N VAL A 86 3.10 24.89 8.67
CA VAL A 86 4.44 25.33 9.11
C VAL A 86 4.79 26.70 8.55
N MET A 87 4.49 26.97 7.27
CA MET A 87 4.75 28.28 6.64
C MET A 87 3.83 29.38 7.17
N GLY A 88 2.55 29.09 7.44
CA GLY A 88 1.58 30.05 7.97
C GLY A 88 1.79 30.38 9.46
N ALA A 89 2.43 29.49 10.23
CA ALA A 89 2.75 29.70 11.64
C ALA A 89 4.10 30.41 11.85
N MET A 90 4.83 30.75 10.79
CA MET A 90 5.98 31.65 10.92
C MET A 90 5.45 33.05 11.26
N PRO A 91 5.68 33.59 12.47
CA PRO A 91 5.41 35.00 12.70
C PRO A 91 6.22 35.79 11.68
N ASN A 92 5.60 36.82 11.11
CA ASN A 92 6.23 37.80 10.22
C ASN A 92 7.39 38.48 10.96
N ARG A 93 8.54 37.81 11.04
CA ARG A 93 9.80 38.42 11.43
C ARG A 93 10.25 39.14 10.18
N ALA A 94 10.16 40.46 10.31
CA ALA A 94 10.38 41.46 9.29
C ALA A 94 11.51 41.11 8.32
N LEU A 95 11.34 41.69 7.14
CA LEU A 95 12.31 41.80 6.06
C LEU A 95 13.63 42.42 6.56
N ASP A 96 14.46 41.65 7.25
CA ASP A 96 15.80 42.05 7.70
C ASP A 96 16.88 41.56 6.72
N VAL A 97 16.54 41.41 5.44
CA VAL A 97 17.57 41.25 4.40
C VAL A 97 17.90 42.65 3.89
N PRO A 98 19.08 43.23 4.22
CA PRO A 98 19.51 44.49 3.63
C PRO A 98 19.90 44.21 2.17
N LEU A 99 18.92 44.22 1.27
CA LEU A 99 19.14 44.32 -0.16
C LEU A 99 19.24 45.82 -0.50
N VAL A 100 20.40 46.23 -1.02
CA VAL A 100 20.74 47.59 -1.51
C VAL A 100 21.19 48.60 -0.44
N ALA A 101 22.49 48.55 -0.08
CA ALA A 101 23.29 49.72 0.34
C ALA A 101 24.80 49.39 0.42
N ALA A 102 25.41 49.07 -0.71
CA ALA A 102 26.85 49.28 -0.94
C ALA A 102 26.92 49.84 -2.38
N LEU A 103 26.72 51.16 -2.56
CA LEU A 103 27.79 52.16 -2.73
C LEU A 103 28.76 51.72 -3.86
N GLY A 104 28.87 52.45 -4.97
CA GLY A 104 29.06 53.90 -4.97
C GLY A 104 30.51 54.18 -4.63
#